data_AF-A0A7W7MIX6-F1
#
_entry.id   AF-A0A7W7MIX6-F1
#
_cell.length_a   1.000
_cell.length_b   1.000
_cell.length_c   1.000
_cell.angle_alpha   90.00
_cell.angle_beta   90.00
_cell.angle_gamma   90.00
#
_symmetry.space_group_name_H-M   'P 1'
#
loop_
_entity.id
_entity.type
_entity.pdbx_description
1 polymer ?
#
loop_
_entity_poly.entity_id
_entity_poly.type
_entity_poly.pdbx_seq_one_letter_code
_entity_poly.pdbx_strand_id
1 'polypeptide(L)'
;MRESEDAVTSECLASDAFWFRPINIPWASAAVERFDGADDGHDVRRGRAVLEDIVDAIRSLPESAQLTELNAALIGKLKSNKLERTVLLEALGYAGALPADGYPSYATEFVSFDDANTRMPSQFYKKEWAYPVRFWTGVDGVDPARLPTGE
;
A
#
# COMPACT_ATOMS: atom_id res chain seq x y z
N MET A 1 -0.83 25.76 -28.98
CA MET A 1 -0.23 24.56 -29.62
C MET A 1 0.69 23.91 -28.60
N ARG A 2 0.13 23.06 -27.73
CA ARG A 2 0.82 22.32 -26.68
C ARG A 2 -0.02 21.08 -26.34
N GLU A 3 -0.38 20.31 -27.36
CA GLU A 3 -1.25 19.12 -27.23
C GLU A 3 -0.50 17.81 -27.48
N SER A 4 0.81 17.84 -27.77
CA SER A 4 1.52 16.67 -28.29
C SER A 4 2.52 15.98 -27.34
N GLU A 5 2.68 16.43 -26.09
CA GLU A 5 3.67 15.83 -25.17
C GLU A 5 3.09 14.82 -24.17
N ASP A 6 1.77 14.70 -24.06
CA ASP A 6 1.10 13.87 -23.03
C ASP A 6 0.26 12.71 -23.59
N ALA A 7 0.30 12.47 -24.91
CA ALA A 7 -0.44 11.37 -25.53
C ALA A 7 0.24 10.02 -25.22
N VAL A 8 -0.43 9.19 -24.42
CA VAL A 8 0.03 7.83 -24.10
C VAL A 8 -0.15 6.93 -25.32
N THR A 9 0.94 6.42 -25.88
CA THR A 9 0.92 5.59 -27.11
C THR A 9 0.73 4.10 -26.81
N SER A 10 0.29 3.32 -27.80
CA SER A 10 0.15 1.86 -27.67
C SER A 10 1.45 1.15 -27.32
N GLU A 11 2.60 1.71 -27.70
CA GLU A 11 3.94 1.20 -27.40
C GLU A 11 4.34 1.49 -25.95
N CYS A 12 4.02 2.69 -25.44
CA CYS A 12 4.14 3.03 -24.02
C CYS A 12 3.35 2.07 -23.12
N LEU A 13 2.13 1.72 -23.56
CA LEU A 13 1.21 0.82 -22.86
C LEU A 13 1.59 -0.67 -22.96
N ALA A 14 2.45 -1.05 -23.91
CA ALA A 14 2.92 -2.42 -24.09
C ALA A 14 4.21 -2.71 -23.28
N SER A 15 4.79 -1.70 -22.63
CA SER A 15 5.98 -1.85 -21.80
C SER A 15 5.64 -2.16 -20.34
N ASP A 16 6.46 -2.98 -19.67
CA ASP A 16 6.35 -3.26 -18.22
C ASP A 16 6.40 -2.00 -17.34
N ALA A 17 6.84 -0.86 -17.89
CA ALA A 17 6.88 0.43 -17.21
C ALA A 17 5.50 1.10 -17.05
N PHE A 18 4.46 0.57 -17.70
CA PHE A 18 3.09 1.09 -17.65
C PHE A 18 2.53 1.14 -16.21
N TRP A 19 2.77 0.08 -15.42
CA TRP A 19 2.23 -0.04 -14.06
C TRP A 19 2.91 0.88 -13.03
N PHE A 20 4.01 1.55 -13.40
CA PHE A 20 4.86 2.30 -12.46
C PHE A 20 4.75 3.84 -12.58
N ARG A 21 3.81 4.38 -13.38
CA ARG A 21 3.72 5.84 -13.62
C ARG A 21 2.36 6.50 -13.36
N PRO A 22 1.77 6.40 -12.16
CA PRO A 22 0.60 7.22 -11.82
C PRO A 22 1.02 8.58 -11.27
N ILE A 23 1.29 9.57 -12.14
CA ILE A 23 1.44 10.98 -11.70
C ILE A 23 0.65 11.98 -12.59
N ASN A 24 0.03 11.57 -13.70
CA ASN A 24 -0.82 12.48 -14.48
C ASN A 24 -2.12 11.83 -15.01
N ILE A 25 -3.08 12.68 -15.39
CA ILE A 25 -4.43 12.30 -15.83
C ILE A 25 -4.41 11.39 -17.08
N PRO A 26 -3.61 11.65 -18.13
CA PRO A 26 -3.55 10.78 -19.30
C PRO A 26 -3.18 9.33 -18.99
N TRP A 27 -2.15 9.11 -18.16
CA TRP A 27 -1.73 7.75 -17.77
C TRP A 27 -2.76 7.07 -16.86
N ALA A 28 -3.42 7.81 -15.97
CA ALA A 28 -4.51 7.28 -15.15
C ALA A 28 -5.72 6.87 -15.99
N SER A 29 -6.12 7.67 -16.99
CA SER A 29 -7.21 7.34 -17.92
C SER A 29 -6.88 6.09 -18.74
N ALA A 30 -5.67 6.04 -19.31
CA ALA A 30 -5.24 4.89 -20.10
C ALA A 30 -5.11 3.60 -19.26
N ALA A 31 -4.73 3.71 -17.99
CA ALA A 31 -4.78 2.61 -17.03
C ALA A 31 -6.19 2.05 -16.85
N VAL A 32 -7.18 2.92 -16.63
CA VAL A 32 -8.58 2.52 -16.47
C VAL A 32 -9.15 1.91 -17.76
N GLU A 33 -8.87 2.51 -18.92
CA GLU A 33 -9.39 2.05 -20.21
C GLU A 33 -8.84 0.68 -20.65
N ARG A 34 -7.63 0.35 -20.21
CA ARG A 34 -6.92 -0.89 -20.59
C ARG A 34 -6.96 -1.96 -19.50
N PHE A 35 -7.56 -1.67 -18.35
CA PHE A 35 -7.81 -2.64 -17.30
C PHE A 35 -8.84 -3.64 -17.81
N ASP A 36 -8.39 -4.73 -18.45
CA ASP A 36 -9.28 -5.79 -18.94
C ASP A 36 -9.83 -6.67 -17.78
N GLY A 37 -9.28 -6.48 -16.58
CA GLY A 37 -9.71 -7.12 -15.34
C GLY A 37 -9.20 -8.54 -15.14
N ALA A 38 -8.46 -9.13 -16.08
CA ALA A 38 -7.81 -10.42 -15.89
C ALA A 38 -6.33 -10.21 -15.52
N ASP A 39 -6.06 -10.18 -14.22
CA ASP A 39 -4.69 -10.35 -13.76
C ASP A 39 -4.12 -11.68 -14.29
N ASP A 40 -2.87 -11.69 -14.75
CA ASP A 40 -2.19 -12.93 -15.07
C ASP A 40 -2.14 -13.80 -13.80
N GLY A 41 -2.81 -14.96 -13.82
CA GLY A 41 -2.88 -15.84 -12.67
C GLY A 41 -1.52 -16.30 -12.14
N HIS A 42 -0.48 -16.32 -12.98
CA HIS A 42 0.90 -16.53 -12.52
C HIS A 42 1.38 -15.40 -11.62
N ASP A 43 1.18 -14.16 -12.04
CA ASP A 43 1.63 -12.98 -11.31
C ASP A 43 0.80 -12.76 -10.04
N VAL A 44 -0.50 -13.07 -10.07
CA VAL A 44 -1.35 -13.09 -8.87
C VAL A 44 -0.80 -14.07 -7.83
N ARG A 45 -0.48 -15.30 -8.23
CA ARG A 45 0.08 -16.31 -7.31
C ARG A 45 1.43 -15.89 -6.77
N ARG A 46 2.29 -15.33 -7.62
CA ARG A 46 3.60 -14.81 -7.20
C ARG A 46 3.47 -13.66 -6.21
N GLY A 47 2.61 -12.68 -6.51
CA GLY A 47 2.35 -11.55 -5.62
C GLY A 47 1.76 -11.98 -4.29
N ARG A 48 0.85 -12.96 -4.32
CA ARG A 48 0.27 -13.57 -3.11
C ARG A 48 1.32 -14.21 -2.22
N ALA A 49 2.22 -15.02 -2.78
CA ALA A 49 3.30 -15.62 -1.99
C ALA A 49 4.19 -14.55 -1.32
N VAL A 50 4.49 -13.45 -2.02
CA VAL A 50 5.22 -12.31 -1.43
C VAL A 50 4.42 -11.64 -0.31
N LEU A 51 3.11 -11.45 -0.49
CA LEU A 51 2.25 -10.86 0.54
C LEU A 51 2.17 -11.76 1.79
N GLU A 52 2.05 -13.07 1.62
CA GLU A 52 2.07 -14.05 2.71
C GLU A 52 3.39 -13.99 3.49
N ASP A 53 4.53 -13.98 2.79
CA ASP A 53 5.85 -13.83 3.40
C ASP A 53 6.03 -12.52 4.19
N ILE A 54 5.41 -11.43 3.71
CA ILE A 54 5.39 -10.13 4.40
C ILE A 54 4.52 -10.22 5.65
N VAL A 55 3.31 -10.78 5.54
CA VAL A 55 2.36 -10.91 6.64
C VAL A 55 2.96 -11.75 7.78
N ASP A 56 3.62 -12.86 7.44
CA ASP A 56 4.26 -13.72 8.45
C ASP A 56 5.43 -13.01 9.14
N ALA A 57 6.16 -12.16 8.42
CA ALA A 57 7.22 -11.33 9.01
C ALA A 57 6.65 -10.30 10.00
N ILE A 58 5.53 -9.66 9.67
CA ILE A 58 4.85 -8.70 10.55
C ILE A 58 4.28 -9.41 11.78
N ARG A 59 3.65 -10.57 11.63
CA ARG A 59 3.13 -11.39 12.74
C ARG A 59 4.22 -11.85 13.72
N SER A 60 5.46 -11.94 13.25
CA SER A 60 6.61 -12.34 14.06
C SER A 60 7.21 -11.18 14.88
N LEU A 61 6.71 -9.96 14.70
CA LEU A 61 7.16 -8.81 15.48
C LEU A 61 6.67 -8.89 16.93
N PRO A 62 7.45 -8.39 17.90
CA PRO A 62 6.98 -8.28 19.28
C PRO A 62 5.85 -7.24 19.39
N GLU A 63 5.00 -7.38 20.40
CA GLU A 63 3.93 -6.43 20.71
C GLU A 63 4.43 -4.97 20.87
N SER A 64 5.67 -4.79 21.33
CA SER A 64 6.30 -3.48 21.49
C SER A 64 6.77 -2.84 20.19
N ALA A 65 6.73 -3.55 19.06
CA ALA A 65 7.23 -3.07 17.77
C ALA A 65 6.56 -1.76 17.33
N GLN A 66 7.34 -0.90 16.67
CA GLN A 66 6.87 0.38 16.13
C GLN A 66 7.07 0.40 14.61
N LEU A 67 6.72 1.53 13.98
CA LEU A 67 6.73 1.69 12.53
C LEU A 67 8.11 1.47 11.88
N THR A 68 9.19 1.72 12.62
CA THR A 68 10.55 1.47 12.14
C THR A 68 10.81 -0.03 12.02
N GLU A 69 10.45 -0.80 13.05
CA GLU A 69 10.54 -2.27 13.04
C GLU A 69 9.59 -2.88 12.02
N LEU A 70 8.38 -2.33 11.88
CA LEU A 70 7.42 -2.72 10.84
C LEU A 70 8.02 -2.56 9.43
N ASN A 71 8.60 -1.40 9.12
CA ASN A 71 9.27 -1.19 7.83
C ASN A 71 10.47 -2.12 7.63
N ALA A 72 11.23 -2.38 8.70
CA ALA A 72 12.41 -3.23 8.66
C ALA A 72 12.05 -4.72 8.45
N ALA A 73 10.90 -5.18 8.92
CA ALA A 73 10.43 -6.55 8.74
C ALA A 73 10.28 -6.95 7.26
N LEU A 74 10.05 -5.98 6.38
CA LEU A 74 9.91 -6.19 4.94
C LEU A 74 11.25 -6.23 4.19
N ILE A 75 12.38 -5.93 4.86
CA ILE A 75 13.71 -5.98 4.22
C ILE A 75 14.02 -7.40 3.76
N GLY A 76 14.35 -7.55 2.48
CA GLY A 76 14.69 -8.85 1.88
C GLY A 76 13.50 -9.71 1.47
N LYS A 77 12.26 -9.31 1.82
CA LYS A 77 11.03 -9.99 1.35
C LYS A 77 10.66 -9.64 -0.08
N LEU A 78 10.95 -8.39 -0.45
CA LEU A 78 10.82 -7.88 -1.80
C LEU A 78 11.93 -6.87 -2.06
N LYS A 79 12.37 -6.79 -3.33
CA LYS A 79 13.33 -5.77 -3.75
C LYS A 79 12.67 -4.40 -3.63
N SER A 80 13.09 -3.63 -2.63
CA SER A 80 12.48 -2.35 -2.30
C SER A 80 13.42 -1.44 -1.53
N ASN A 81 13.24 -0.13 -1.70
CA ASN A 81 13.82 0.88 -0.83
C ASN A 81 12.89 1.21 0.35
N LYS A 82 13.34 2.07 1.27
CA LYS A 82 12.57 2.43 2.48
C LYS A 82 11.20 3.04 2.14
N LEU A 83 11.16 3.94 1.16
CA LEU A 83 9.96 4.67 0.78
C LEU A 83 8.93 3.73 0.12
N GLU A 84 9.37 2.85 -0.76
CA GLU A 84 8.51 1.84 -1.40
C GLU A 84 7.85 0.92 -0.36
N ARG A 85 8.59 0.50 0.68
CA ARG A 85 8.02 -0.28 1.78
C ARG A 85 7.02 0.51 2.61
N THR A 86 7.30 1.80 2.87
CA THR A 86 6.36 2.68 3.57
C THR A 86 5.05 2.81 2.79
N VAL A 87 5.10 3.08 1.48
CA VAL A 87 3.91 3.17 0.62
C VAL A 87 3.11 1.86 0.63
N LEU A 88 3.79 0.70 0.56
CA LEU A 88 3.11 -0.60 0.64
C LEU A 88 2.39 -0.78 2.00
N LEU A 89 3.05 -0.45 3.10
CA LEU A 89 2.46 -0.55 4.45
C LEU A 89 1.30 0.43 4.64
N GLU A 90 1.39 1.64 4.08
CA GLU A 90 0.27 2.59 4.07
C GLU A 90 -0.92 2.05 3.27
N ALA A 91 -0.67 1.44 2.11
CA ALA A 91 -1.71 0.80 1.33
C ALA A 91 -2.41 -0.33 2.10
N LEU A 92 -1.64 -1.17 2.81
CA LEU A 92 -2.19 -2.20 3.69
C LEU A 92 -2.99 -1.61 4.86
N GLY A 93 -2.54 -0.47 5.41
CA GLY A 93 -3.27 0.29 6.42
C GLY A 93 -4.61 0.83 5.89
N TYR A 94 -4.62 1.40 4.69
CA TYR A 94 -5.86 1.87 4.05
C TYR A 94 -6.84 0.71 3.80
N ALA A 95 -6.33 -0.44 3.37
CA ALA A 95 -7.09 -1.67 3.15
C ALA A 95 -7.59 -2.33 4.45
N GLY A 96 -7.14 -1.85 5.62
CA GLY A 96 -7.50 -2.38 6.93
C GLY A 96 -6.75 -3.66 7.32
N ALA A 97 -5.79 -4.11 6.51
CA ALA A 97 -4.95 -5.27 6.85
C ALA A 97 -3.98 -4.97 8.01
N LEU A 98 -3.62 -3.70 8.20
CA LEU A 98 -2.88 -3.20 9.36
C LEU A 98 -3.82 -2.32 10.19
N PRO A 99 -4.64 -2.90 11.09
CA PRO A 99 -5.54 -2.12 11.94
C PRO A 99 -4.74 -1.25 12.90
N ALA A 100 -5.29 -0.12 13.33
CA ALA A 100 -4.71 0.66 14.42
C ALA A 100 -5.83 0.96 15.43
N ASP A 101 -5.66 0.50 16.67
CA ASP A 101 -6.71 0.59 17.68
C ASP A 101 -7.19 2.05 17.87
N GLY A 102 -8.52 2.24 17.86
CA GLY A 102 -9.15 3.56 17.92
C GLY A 102 -9.11 4.39 16.61
N TYR A 103 -8.53 3.88 15.53
CA TYR A 103 -8.41 4.59 14.25
C TYR A 103 -8.95 3.74 13.08
N PRO A 104 -10.17 4.02 12.58
CA PRO A 104 -10.75 3.27 11.47
C PRO A 104 -9.92 3.39 10.19
N SER A 105 -9.93 2.32 9.39
CA SER A 105 -9.35 2.35 8.03
C SER A 105 -10.39 2.77 6.99
N TYR A 106 -9.92 3.14 5.81
CA TYR A 106 -10.79 3.45 4.67
C TYR A 106 -11.58 2.23 4.16
N ALA A 107 -11.17 1.01 4.53
CA ALA A 107 -11.91 -0.21 4.25
C ALA A 107 -13.12 -0.45 5.19
N THR A 108 -13.26 0.37 6.23
CA THR A 108 -14.36 0.28 7.22
C THR A 108 -15.22 1.53 7.24
N GLU A 109 -14.64 2.71 7.08
CA GLU A 109 -15.34 3.98 7.20
C GLU A 109 -14.69 5.03 6.31
N PHE A 110 -15.49 5.96 5.78
CA PHE A 110 -14.94 7.15 5.13
C PHE A 110 -14.40 8.12 6.17
N VAL A 111 -13.07 8.31 6.17
CA VAL A 111 -12.39 9.30 7.01
C VAL A 111 -12.02 10.50 6.13
N SER A 112 -12.54 11.68 6.43
CA SER A 112 -12.19 12.86 5.64
C SER A 112 -10.71 13.21 5.77
N PHE A 113 -10.14 13.88 4.75
CA PHE A 113 -8.75 14.34 4.79
C PHE A 113 -8.47 15.21 6.03
N ASP A 114 -9.38 16.12 6.37
CA ASP A 114 -9.20 17.01 7.53
C ASP A 114 -9.23 16.25 8.85
N ASP A 115 -10.12 15.27 8.99
CA ASP A 115 -10.19 14.43 10.19
C ASP A 115 -8.93 13.56 10.34
N ALA A 116 -8.53 12.85 9.27
CA ALA A 116 -7.30 12.06 9.24
C ALA A 116 -6.05 12.89 9.58
N ASN A 117 -6.00 14.16 9.16
CA ASN A 117 -4.87 15.05 9.41
C ASN A 117 -4.95 15.83 10.73
N THR A 118 -6.13 15.90 11.36
CA THR A 118 -6.25 16.43 12.72
C THR A 118 -5.80 15.38 13.75
N ARG A 119 -6.03 14.10 13.45
CA ARG A 119 -5.55 12.96 14.25
C ARG A 119 -4.05 12.78 14.03
N MET A 120 -3.24 13.40 14.88
CA MET A 120 -1.78 13.33 14.82
C MET A 120 -1.20 12.59 16.02
N PRO A 121 -0.25 11.66 15.81
CA PRO A 121 0.49 11.05 16.91
C PRO A 121 1.33 12.12 17.62
N SER A 122 1.54 11.93 18.92
CA SER A 122 2.36 12.84 19.72
C SER A 122 3.83 12.82 19.29
N GLN A 123 4.32 11.67 18.83
CA GLN A 123 5.69 11.49 18.37
C GLN A 123 5.90 12.06 16.97
N PHE A 124 6.90 12.94 16.84
CA PHE A 124 7.21 13.64 15.58
C PHE A 124 7.47 12.70 14.40
N TYR A 125 8.28 11.65 14.59
CA TYR A 125 8.65 10.72 13.52
C TYR A 125 7.48 9.89 12.98
N LYS A 126 6.40 9.72 13.74
CA LYS A 126 5.19 9.03 13.27
C LYS A 126 4.34 9.92 12.35
N LYS A 127 4.53 11.24 12.37
CA LYS A 127 3.77 12.18 11.54
C LYS A 127 4.13 12.11 10.05
N GLU A 128 5.27 11.49 9.71
CA GLU A 128 5.69 11.25 8.33
C GLU A 128 4.90 10.11 7.65
N TRP A 129 4.20 9.29 8.44
CA TRP A 129 3.38 8.18 7.93
C TRP A 129 1.95 8.62 7.67
N ALA A 130 1.30 8.03 6.68
CA ALA A 130 -0.10 8.25 6.41
C ALA A 130 -1.03 7.64 7.48
N TYR A 131 -2.24 8.18 7.56
CA TYR A 131 -3.33 7.64 8.37
C TYR A 131 -3.94 6.40 7.69
N PRO A 132 -4.24 5.27 8.35
CA PRO A 132 -4.23 5.08 9.80
C PRO A 132 -2.90 4.51 10.32
N VAL A 133 -2.05 3.95 9.45
CA VAL A 133 -0.88 3.16 9.84
C VAL A 133 0.08 3.92 10.75
N ARG A 134 0.12 5.27 10.70
CA ARG A 134 0.88 6.10 11.66
C ARG A 134 0.59 5.82 13.13
N PHE A 135 -0.56 5.21 13.46
CA PHE A 135 -0.95 4.83 14.81
C PHE A 135 -0.68 3.37 15.17
N TRP A 136 -0.30 2.55 14.20
CA TRP A 136 -0.03 1.12 14.37
C TRP A 136 1.12 0.86 15.35
N THR A 137 0.99 -0.23 16.09
CA THR A 137 1.98 -0.84 16.97
C THR A 137 1.95 -2.36 16.84
N GLY A 138 2.98 -3.04 17.35
CA GLY A 138 3.05 -4.51 17.32
C GLY A 138 1.84 -5.20 17.98
N VAL A 139 1.18 -4.56 18.96
CA VAL A 139 -0.05 -5.08 19.59
C VAL A 139 -1.19 -5.19 18.58
N ASP A 140 -1.27 -4.29 17.60
CA ASP A 140 -2.35 -4.28 16.61
C ASP A 140 -2.22 -5.42 15.60
N GLY A 141 -0.99 -5.83 15.28
CA GLY A 141 -0.72 -6.97 14.42
C GLY A 141 -1.25 -6.83 12.98
N VAL A 142 -1.80 -7.92 12.45
CA VAL A 142 -2.37 -8.01 11.09
C VAL A 142 -3.77 -8.58 11.18
N ASP A 143 -4.74 -7.99 10.48
CA ASP A 143 -6.09 -8.54 10.36
C ASP A 143 -6.17 -9.56 9.22
N PRO A 144 -6.32 -10.87 9.50
CA PRO A 144 -6.38 -11.90 8.47
C PRO A 144 -7.65 -11.81 7.60
N ALA A 145 -8.75 -11.23 8.10
CA ALA A 145 -9.99 -11.10 7.35
C ALA A 145 -9.91 -10.04 6.23
N ARG A 146 -8.89 -9.18 6.28
CA ARG A 146 -8.65 -8.11 5.31
C ARG A 146 -7.54 -8.45 4.31
N LEU A 147 -6.94 -9.63 4.43
CA LEU A 147 -6.04 -10.15 3.42
C LEU A 147 -6.84 -10.84 2.32
N PRO A 148 -6.45 -10.71 1.04
CA PRO A 148 -7.12 -11.42 -0.02
C PRO A 148 -7.03 -12.93 0.23
N THR A 149 -8.14 -13.60 0.46
CA THR A 149 -8.20 -15.07 0.55
C THR A 149 -8.19 -15.65 -0.87
N GLY A 150 -7.47 -16.75 -1.08
CA GLY A 150 -7.41 -17.40 -2.39
C GLY A 150 -8.65 -18.22 -2.67
N GLU A 151 -9.58 -17.67 -3.44
CA GLU A 151 -10.45 -18.43 -4.36
C GLU A 151 -10.12 -18.04 -5.80
#